data_AF-A0A2A2HD60-F1
#
_entry.id   AF-A0A2A2HD60-F1
#
_cell.length_a   1.000
_cell.length_b   1.000
_cell.length_c   1.000
_cell.angle_alpha   90.00
_cell.angle_beta   90.00
_cell.angle_gamma   90.00
#
_symmetry.space_group_name_H-M   'P 1'
#
loop_
_entity.id
_entity.type
_entity.pdbx_description
1 polymer ?
#
loop_
_entity_poly.entity_id
_entity_poly.type
_entity_poly.pdbx_seq_one_letter_code
_entity_poly.pdbx_strand_id
1 'polypeptide(L)'
;MVLSKLIKVSEKTYNLLTEICPKNKSYNDIIYNALIQQYTEEEYLTDEEAEYCNKIIDNIEKGNNTDSYPIDTDNLDKKLDNLEKQKII
;
A
#
# COMPACT_ATOMS: atom_id res chain seq x y z
N MET A 1 23.34 5.64 -0.45
CA MET A 1 22.39 5.47 -1.58
C MET A 1 21.11 4.96 -0.96
N VAL A 2 20.02 5.74 -0.96
CA VAL A 2 18.74 5.28 -0.40
C VAL A 2 18.17 4.26 -1.38
N LEU A 3 18.01 3.02 -0.95
CA LEU A 3 17.32 1.98 -1.73
C LEU A 3 15.87 2.42 -1.92
N SER A 4 15.51 2.82 -3.13
CA SER A 4 14.13 3.08 -3.49
C SER A 4 13.37 1.75 -3.58
N LYS A 5 12.37 1.56 -2.72
CA LYS A 5 11.44 0.46 -2.85
C LYS A 5 10.38 0.82 -3.89
N LEU A 6 10.08 -0.14 -4.78
CA LEU A 6 9.09 0.03 -5.84
C LEU A 6 7.81 -0.73 -5.48
N ILE A 7 6.67 -0.10 -5.72
CA ILE A 7 5.35 -0.71 -5.53
C ILE A 7 4.73 -0.87 -6.92
N LYS A 8 4.40 -2.11 -7.30
CA LYS A 8 3.61 -2.37 -8.50
C LYS A 8 2.14 -2.11 -8.19
N VAL A 9 1.46 -1.41 -9.09
CA VAL A 9 0.02 -1.12 -8.99
C VAL A 9 -0.65 -1.44 -10.34
N SER A 10 -1.96 -1.66 -10.32
CA SER A 10 -2.73 -1.84 -11.55
C SER A 10 -2.79 -0.54 -12.36
N GLU A 11 -3.02 -0.65 -13.67
CA GLU A 11 -3.16 0.51 -14.56
C GLU A 11 -4.30 1.45 -14.12
N LYS A 12 -5.41 0.87 -13.65
CA LYS A 12 -6.54 1.64 -13.09
C LYS A 12 -6.11 2.48 -11.90
N THR A 13 -5.38 1.90 -10.94
CA THR A 13 -4.87 2.62 -9.77
C THR A 13 -3.85 3.67 -10.18
N TYR A 14 -2.98 3.36 -11.15
CA TYR A 14 -2.03 4.33 -11.69
C TYR A 14 -2.72 5.55 -12.30
N ASN A 15 -3.78 5.34 -13.11
CA ASN A 15 -4.53 6.42 -13.73
C ASN A 15 -5.22 7.30 -12.68
N LEU A 16 -5.85 6.70 -11.67
CA LEU A 16 -6.45 7.42 -10.55
C LEU A 16 -5.42 8.25 -9.78
N LEU A 17 -4.27 7.65 -9.46
CA LEU A 17 -3.17 8.36 -8.80
C LEU A 17 -2.66 9.52 -9.65
N THR A 18 -2.60 9.35 -10.97
CA THR A 18 -2.18 10.40 -11.91
C THR A 18 -3.17 11.56 -11.93
N GLU A 19 -4.48 11.29 -11.90
CA GLU A 19 -5.53 12.32 -11.89
C GLU A 19 -5.48 13.20 -10.63
N ILE A 20 -5.24 12.58 -9.47
CA ILE A 20 -5.15 13.31 -8.19
C ILE A 20 -3.76 13.90 -7.95
N CYS A 21 -2.76 13.55 -8.78
CA CYS A 21 -1.38 13.99 -8.65
C CYS A 21 -1.17 15.39 -9.25
N PRO A 22 -0.89 16.43 -8.43
CA PRO A 22 -0.52 17.72 -8.96
C PRO A 22 0.80 17.61 -9.73
N LYS A 23 0.90 18.27 -10.90
CA LYS A 23 2.08 18.21 -11.78
C LYS A 23 3.42 18.61 -11.11
N ASN A 24 3.37 19.24 -9.95
CA ASN A 24 4.53 19.70 -9.17
C ASN A 24 4.85 18.83 -7.96
N LYS A 25 4.16 17.69 -7.75
CA LYS A 25 4.40 16.76 -6.64
C LYS A 25 4.77 15.38 -7.17
N SER A 26 5.54 14.62 -6.37
CA SER A 26 5.85 13.23 -6.68
C SER A 26 4.74 12.30 -6.19
N TYR A 27 4.66 11.09 -6.76
CA TYR A 27 3.76 10.05 -6.27
C TYR A 27 3.99 9.72 -4.78
N ASN A 28 5.24 9.75 -4.32
CA ASN A 28 5.54 9.56 -2.89
C ASN A 28 4.91 10.67 -2.03
N ASP A 29 4.92 11.92 -2.51
CA ASP A 29 4.33 13.03 -1.77
C ASP A 29 2.80 12.86 -1.63
N ILE A 30 2.14 12.27 -2.62
CA ILE A 30 0.69 12.04 -2.60
C ILE A 30 0.36 10.83 -1.75
N ILE A 31 1.06 9.72 -1.94
CA ILE A 31 0.85 8.51 -1.14
C ILE A 31 1.03 8.83 0.35
N TYR A 32 2.10 9.54 0.71
CA TYR A 32 2.37 9.86 2.11
C TYR A 32 1.48 10.98 2.65
N ASN A 33 1.46 12.16 2.02
CA ASN A 33 0.82 13.34 2.60
C ASN A 33 -0.68 13.44 2.31
N ALA A 34 -1.16 12.86 1.20
CA ALA A 34 -2.58 12.97 0.83
C ALA A 34 -3.36 11.71 1.16
N LEU A 35 -2.78 10.52 1.00
CA LEU A 35 -3.50 9.28 1.25
C LEU A 35 -3.29 8.79 2.68
N ILE A 36 -2.05 8.54 3.10
CA ILE A 36 -1.76 7.98 4.43
C ILE A 36 -2.06 8.98 5.55
N GLN A 37 -1.60 10.23 5.43
CA GLN A 37 -1.90 11.25 6.45
C GLN A 37 -3.39 11.52 6.59
N GLN A 38 -4.13 11.70 5.48
CA GLN A 38 -5.57 11.94 5.55
C GLN A 38 -6.30 10.75 6.19
N TYR A 39 -5.89 9.51 5.89
CA TYR A 39 -6.44 8.32 6.54
C TYR A 39 -6.18 8.27 8.05
N THR A 40 -5.07 8.86 8.50
CA THR A 40 -4.67 8.91 9.91
C THR A 40 -5.34 10.06 10.66
N GLU A 41 -5.57 11.20 10.00
CA GLU A 41 -6.13 12.42 10.60
C GLU A 41 -7.67 12.42 10.65
N GLU A 42 -8.35 11.75 9.72
CA GLU A 42 -9.82 11.71 9.66
C GLU A 42 -10.45 10.57 10.50
N GLU A 43 -9.74 9.98 11.47
CA GLU A 43 -10.22 8.87 12.33
C GLU A 43 -10.80 7.67 11.55
N TYR A 44 -10.29 7.36 10.35
CA TYR A 44 -10.73 6.17 9.61
C TYR A 44 -10.31 4.85 10.28
N LEU A 45 -9.36 4.91 11.20
CA LEU A 45 -8.91 3.78 12.01
C LEU A 45 -9.41 3.97 13.43
N THR A 46 -10.01 2.94 13.99
CA THR A 46 -10.23 2.84 15.43
C THR A 46 -8.89 2.78 16.17
N ASP A 47 -8.88 3.12 17.47
CA ASP A 47 -7.68 3.05 18.31
C ASP A 47 -6.99 1.66 18.22
N GLU A 48 -7.79 0.59 18.16
CA GLU A 48 -7.31 -0.79 18.07
C GLU A 48 -6.66 -1.10 16.71
N GLU A 49 -7.23 -0.59 15.62
CA GLU A 49 -6.66 -0.73 14.27
C GLU A 49 -5.37 0.09 14.12
N ALA A 50 -5.33 1.30 14.67
CA ALA A 50 -4.14 2.13 14.68
C ALA A 50 -3.01 1.47 15.50
N GLU A 51 -3.32 0.93 16.68
CA GLU A 51 -2.34 0.20 17.50
C GLU A 51 -1.81 -1.05 16.78
N TYR A 52 -2.69 -1.80 16.09
CA TYR A 52 -2.29 -2.95 15.27
C TYR A 52 -1.35 -2.55 14.13
N CYS A 53 -1.69 -1.51 13.36
CA CYS A 53 -0.85 -1.02 12.27
C CYS A 53 0.52 -0.55 12.78
N ASN A 54 0.56 0.20 13.88
CA ASN A 54 1.81 0.66 14.49
C ASN A 54 2.68 -0.51 14.91
N LYS A 55 2.10 -1.56 15.51
CA LYS A 55 2.83 -2.78 15.90
C LYS A 55 3.42 -3.51 14.70
N ILE A 56 2.73 -3.55 13.56
CA ILE A 56 3.26 -4.15 12.33
C ILE A 56 4.41 -3.32 11.76
N ILE A 57 4.30 -1.99 11.75
CA ILE A 57 5.39 -1.11 11.30
C ILE A 57 6.64 -1.34 12.15
N ASP A 58 6.48 -1.35 13.47
CA ASP A 58 7.56 -1.60 14.43
C ASP A 58 8.25 -2.96 14.19
N ASN A 59 7.47 -4.00 13.90
CA ASN A 59 7.99 -5.32 13.57
C ASN A 59 8.80 -5.29 12.26
N ILE A 60 8.29 -4.65 11.21
CA ILE A 60 8.99 -4.52 9.92
C ILE A 60 10.31 -3.75 10.08
N GLU A 61 10.33 -2.65 10.85
CA GLU A 61 11.54 -1.86 11.10
C GLU A 61 12.60 -2.64 11.87
N LYS A 62 12.18 -3.51 12.79
CA LYS A 62 13.05 -4.44 13.52
C LYS A 62 13.49 -5.64 12.67
N GLY A 63 13.11 -5.71 11.40
CA GLY A 63 13.39 -6.82 10.49
C GLY A 63 12.60 -8.09 10.80
N ASN A 64 11.56 -7.98 11.63
CA ASN A 64 10.69 -9.06 12.05
C ASN A 64 9.50 -9.20 11.10
N ASN A 65 9.65 -10.10 10.12
CA ASN A 65 8.67 -10.37 9.07
C ASN A 65 7.68 -11.49 9.43
N THR A 66 7.54 -11.84 10.71
CA THR A 66 6.82 -13.05 11.15
C THR A 66 5.33 -13.06 10.78
N ASP A 67 4.69 -11.90 10.67
CA ASP A 67 3.30 -11.75 10.21
C ASP A 67 3.21 -11.25 8.75
N SER A 68 4.32 -11.24 8.02
CA SER A 68 4.34 -10.91 6.60
C SER A 68 4.38 -12.18 5.77
N TYR A 69 3.48 -12.28 4.79
CA TYR A 69 3.52 -13.37 3.82
C TYR A 69 4.40 -12.95 2.65
N PRO A 70 5.43 -13.73 2.28
CA PRO A 70 6.17 -13.47 1.06
C PRO A 70 5.20 -13.57 -0.11
N ILE A 71 4.96 -12.43 -0.75
CA ILE A 71 4.24 -12.39 -2.02
C ILE A 71 5.24 -12.76 -3.10
N ASP A 72 5.09 -13.96 -3.62
CA ASP A 72 5.73 -14.35 -4.88
C ASP A 72 5.05 -13.55 -6.01
N THR A 73 5.77 -12.56 -6.54
CA THR A 73 5.26 -11.67 -7.58
C THR A 73 4.93 -12.42 -8.87
N ASP A 74 5.59 -13.54 -9.16
CA ASP A 74 5.30 -14.35 -10.34
C ASP A 74 3.97 -15.11 -10.21
N ASN A 75 3.50 -15.28 -8.98
CA ASN A 75 2.24 -15.93 -8.66
C ASN A 75 1.11 -14.93 -8.35
N LEU A 76 1.44 -13.64 -8.25
CA LEU A 76 0.48 -12.58 -7.96
C LEU A 76 -0.46 -12.37 -9.16
N ASP A 77 0.06 -12.31 -10.38
CA ASP A 77 -0.74 -12.17 -11.60
C ASP A 77 -1.71 -13.36 -11.77
N LYS A 78 -1.24 -14.59 -11.50
CA LYS A 78 -2.10 -15.79 -11.54
C LYS A 78 -3.17 -15.78 -10.45
N LYS A 79 -2.87 -15.25 -9.26
CA LYS A 79 -3.86 -15.10 -8.19
C LYS A 79 -4.87 -14.03 -8.51
N LEU A 80 -4.46 -12.90 -9.08
CA LEU A 80 -5.34 -11.83 -9.55
C LEU A 80 -6.30 -12.34 -10.62
N ASP A 81 -5.79 -13.00 -11.66
CA ASP A 81 -6.60 -13.64 -12.70
C ASP A 81 -7.62 -14.64 -12.13
N ASN A 82 -7.24 -15.40 -11.10
CA ASN A 82 -8.13 -16.36 -10.47
C ASN A 82 -9.23 -15.68 -9.64
N LEU A 83 -8.91 -14.59 -8.95
CA LEU A 83 -9.87 -13.84 -8.15
C LEU A 83 -10.89 -13.10 -9.03
N GLU A 84 -10.44 -12.56 -10.17
CA GLU A 84 -11.29 -11.92 -11.17
C GLU A 84 -12.23 -12.96 -11.85
N LYS A 85 -11.71 -14.15 -12.18
CA LYS A 85 -12.53 -15.28 -12.67
C LYS A 85 -13.57 -15.74 -11.66
N GLN A 86 -13.27 -15.65 -10.37
CA GLN A 86 -14.19 -15.99 -9.29
C GLN A 86 -15.18 -14.86 -8.97
N LYS A 87 -15.09 -13.70 -9.64
CA LYS A 87 -15.90 -12.49 -9.40
C LYS A 87 -15.83 -11.98 -7.96
N ILE A 88 -14.71 -12.22 -7.28
CA ILE A 88 -14.46 -11.74 -5.93
C ILE A 88 -13.99 -10.27 -5.96
N ILE A 89 -13.31 -9.90 -7.04
CA ILE A 89 -12.87 -8.55 -7.39
C ILE A 89 -13.23 -8.25 -8.85
#